data_AF-A0A969XKC8-F1
#
_entry.id   AF-A0A969XKC8-F1
#
_cell.length_a   1.000
_cell.length_b   1.000
_cell.length_c   1.000
_cell.angle_alpha   90.00
_cell.angle_beta   90.00
_cell.angle_gamma   90.00
#
_symmetry.space_group_name_H-M   'P 1'
#
loop_
_entity.id
_entity.type
_entity.pdbx_description
1 polymer ?
#
loop_
_entity_poly.entity_id
_entity_poly.type
_entity_poly.pdbx_seq_one_letter_code
_entity_poly.pdbx_strand_id
1 'polypeptide(L)'
;HHHVAPPAERPPSVLCSWYYYGPYFSEADFHEDLDYLERDRLPFDVFLIDECWDMHWGDWVGNDRWPSGMRAAAERIRALGYRPGIWTCPYLAKADSELAVEHPEWLLRLRDGSLVIFPMNGPNYVLDPTFPGVCAFIEALYRRLTEDWGYTYHKLDFLRAVFMHRDAAFYDRSATRLEAYRRGLEAVRRGIGPSAYLSVCGGHYGGSLGLADSQRSGSDVTAIWDEPPALPKLKQNIHRTWMSRLWHVDPDAMMVRRREEPIDVPSHSRLSLGLFTDAEARTIAVNQYVGGGMVCFTEKFCEMDSDRKALYRHVIPSVNAPSRSLDYFAPRCPSLLRTLVQPVSPDLAPWVTVAVCNWDDEPRERTLVLSDQVLEDLAGERFLAYEFFSQRLLGVFGRGEAAPLGTLPAHGSAVVKVLPWDGHTPALLATDLHFSMGGVEVAACRAEDDALRGRLETGWRYPVSVTAVFPGGADGEAQTASVTVPPGEREFAIRRPAG
;
A
#
# COMPACT_ATOMS: atom_id res chain seq x y z
N HIS A 1 8.13 9.72 25.09
CA HIS A 1 8.41 11.10 24.67
C HIS A 1 7.54 11.58 23.51
N HIS A 2 7.14 10.71 22.56
CA HIS A 2 6.28 11.13 21.42
C HIS A 2 4.82 10.65 21.44
N HIS A 3 4.37 9.93 22.49
CA HIS A 3 2.99 9.37 22.59
C HIS A 3 2.48 8.74 21.28
N VAL A 4 3.36 8.03 20.57
CA VAL A 4 3.04 7.44 19.27
C VAL A 4 1.96 6.40 19.47
N ALA A 5 0.78 6.68 18.91
CA ALA A 5 -0.27 5.70 18.71
C ALA A 5 -0.29 5.35 17.22
N PRO A 6 -0.57 4.08 16.87
CA PRO A 6 -0.95 3.76 15.50
C PRO A 6 -2.12 4.65 15.06
N PRO A 7 -2.23 5.02 13.77
CA PRO A 7 -3.38 5.77 13.28
C PRO A 7 -4.69 5.07 13.66
N ALA A 8 -5.70 5.85 14.03
CA ALA A 8 -7.00 5.30 14.46
C ALA A 8 -7.83 4.76 13.29
N GLU A 9 -7.59 5.29 12.09
CA GLU A 9 -8.20 4.83 10.84
C GLU A 9 -7.50 3.55 10.34
N ARG A 10 -8.22 2.70 9.59
CA ARG A 10 -7.58 1.61 8.84
C ARG A 10 -6.63 2.16 7.77
N PRO A 11 -5.57 1.41 7.38
CA PRO A 11 -4.70 1.83 6.29
C PRO A 11 -5.48 2.00 4.99
N PRO A 12 -5.38 3.16 4.32
CA PRO A 12 -6.10 3.39 3.08
C PRO A 12 -5.46 2.66 1.90
N SER A 13 -6.30 2.36 0.92
CA SER A 13 -5.93 2.03 -0.44
C SER A 13 -5.97 3.30 -1.31
N VAL A 14 -4.88 3.57 -2.04
CA VAL A 14 -4.63 4.86 -2.69
C VAL A 14 -4.30 4.67 -4.16
N LEU A 15 -5.16 5.18 -5.04
CA LEU A 15 -4.85 5.36 -6.45
C LEU A 15 -4.03 6.63 -6.63
N CYS A 16 -2.79 6.48 -7.10
CA CYS A 16 -1.83 7.55 -7.36
C CYS A 16 -1.68 7.80 -8.87
N SER A 17 -1.87 9.04 -9.32
CA SER A 17 -1.73 9.39 -10.75
C SER A 17 -0.27 9.41 -11.24
N TRP A 18 0.73 9.44 -10.34
CA TRP A 18 2.13 9.68 -10.70
C TRP A 18 2.68 8.69 -11.72
N TYR A 19 2.65 7.39 -11.46
CA TYR A 19 3.53 6.47 -12.21
C TYR A 19 3.00 6.12 -13.61
N TYR A 20 1.71 6.29 -13.85
CA TYR A 20 1.16 6.12 -15.19
C TYR A 20 1.31 7.43 -15.98
N TYR A 21 0.80 8.54 -15.45
CA TYR A 21 0.67 9.79 -16.20
C TYR A 21 1.87 10.73 -16.05
N GLY A 22 2.59 10.62 -14.94
CA GLY A 22 3.71 11.50 -14.60
C GLY A 22 3.30 12.96 -14.52
N PRO A 23 4.20 13.88 -14.91
CA PRO A 23 3.98 15.32 -14.76
C PRO A 23 2.98 15.89 -15.78
N TYR A 24 2.26 15.04 -16.53
CA TYR A 24 1.33 15.44 -17.60
C TYR A 24 -0.11 15.05 -17.33
N PHE A 25 -0.43 14.44 -16.18
CA PHE A 25 -1.82 14.19 -15.80
C PHE A 25 -2.62 15.48 -15.85
N SER A 26 -3.67 15.49 -16.67
CA SER A 26 -4.50 16.65 -16.94
C SER A 26 -5.93 16.47 -16.44
N GLU A 27 -6.72 17.55 -16.43
CA GLU A 27 -8.14 17.46 -16.11
C GLU A 27 -8.90 16.56 -17.10
N ALA A 28 -8.45 16.45 -18.36
CA ALA A 28 -9.04 15.55 -19.34
C ALA A 28 -8.80 14.07 -19.00
N ASP A 29 -7.56 13.70 -18.65
CA ASP A 29 -7.23 12.34 -18.19
C ASP A 29 -8.00 11.99 -16.90
N PHE A 30 -8.09 12.96 -15.99
CA PHE A 30 -8.86 12.83 -14.76
C PHE A 30 -10.34 12.55 -15.01
N HIS A 31 -10.96 13.24 -15.98
CA HIS A 31 -12.35 12.96 -16.36
C HIS A 31 -12.52 11.55 -16.96
N GLU A 32 -11.60 11.12 -17.82
CA GLU A 32 -11.63 9.76 -18.39
C GLU A 32 -11.57 8.69 -17.28
N ASP A 33 -10.66 8.84 -16.32
CA ASP A 33 -10.53 7.94 -15.17
C ASP A 33 -11.79 7.95 -14.29
N LEU A 34 -12.37 9.13 -14.03
CA LEU A 34 -13.57 9.23 -13.22
C LEU A 34 -14.82 8.68 -13.91
N ASP A 35 -14.97 8.87 -15.22
CA ASP A 35 -16.07 8.28 -16.00
C ASP A 35 -15.99 6.75 -15.97
N TYR A 36 -14.78 6.19 -16.04
CA TYR A 36 -14.57 4.77 -15.83
C TYR A 36 -14.99 4.33 -14.43
N LEU A 37 -14.57 5.05 -13.38
CA LEU A 37 -14.88 4.72 -11.99
C LEU A 37 -16.36 4.91 -11.64
N GLU A 38 -17.06 5.81 -12.32
CA GLU A 38 -18.51 5.96 -12.20
C GLU A 38 -19.24 4.70 -12.71
N ARG A 39 -18.74 4.10 -13.79
CA ARG A 39 -19.28 2.87 -14.39
C ARG A 39 -18.85 1.60 -13.65
N ASP A 40 -17.55 1.44 -13.42
CA ASP A 40 -16.88 0.24 -12.92
C ASP A 40 -16.27 0.45 -11.54
N ARG A 41 -17.02 1.14 -10.66
CA ARG A 41 -16.59 1.53 -9.30
C ARG A 41 -15.71 0.48 -8.64
N LEU A 42 -14.47 0.88 -8.36
CA LEU A 42 -13.48 0.07 -7.64
C LEU A 42 -13.51 0.42 -6.15
N PRO A 43 -13.42 -0.57 -5.25
CA PRO A 43 -13.58 -0.34 -3.81
C PRO A 43 -12.26 0.08 -3.14
N PHE A 44 -11.67 1.19 -3.60
CA PHE A 44 -10.53 1.82 -2.95
C PHE A 44 -10.93 3.11 -2.23
N ASP A 45 -10.03 3.67 -1.42
CA ASP A 45 -10.36 4.76 -0.48
C ASP A 45 -10.02 6.15 -1.03
N VAL A 46 -8.83 6.32 -1.61
CA VAL A 46 -8.27 7.64 -1.96
C VAL A 46 -7.96 7.72 -3.45
N PHE A 47 -8.42 8.79 -4.10
CA PHE A 47 -7.91 9.22 -5.41
C PHE A 47 -6.93 10.37 -5.19
N LEU A 48 -5.65 10.10 -5.41
CA LEU A 48 -4.54 11.03 -5.21
C LEU A 48 -4.12 11.63 -6.55
N ILE A 49 -4.31 12.95 -6.68
CA ILE A 49 -3.69 13.75 -7.73
C ILE A 49 -2.25 14.05 -7.29
N ASP A 50 -1.29 13.39 -7.93
CA ASP A 50 0.13 13.52 -7.62
C ASP A 50 0.79 14.72 -8.35
N GLU A 51 2.13 14.83 -8.34
CA GLU A 51 2.87 15.93 -8.98
C GLU A 51 2.44 16.14 -10.45
N CYS A 52 1.76 17.26 -10.73
CA CYS A 52 1.33 17.70 -12.08
C CYS A 52 0.42 18.94 -12.06
N TRP A 53 -0.20 19.24 -10.91
CA TRP A 53 -1.31 20.18 -10.81
C TRP A 53 -0.87 21.61 -10.50
N ASP A 54 0.27 21.78 -9.86
CA ASP A 54 0.81 23.06 -9.42
C ASP A 54 1.40 23.87 -10.59
N MET A 55 1.46 25.19 -10.43
CA MET A 55 2.13 26.08 -11.36
C MET A 55 3.66 25.93 -11.25
N HIS A 56 4.19 26.08 -10.04
CA HIS A 56 5.58 25.83 -9.69
C HIS A 56 5.66 25.31 -8.25
N TRP A 57 6.72 24.56 -7.91
CA TRP A 57 7.01 24.28 -6.51
C TRP A 57 7.26 25.61 -5.78
N GLY A 58 6.56 25.83 -4.66
CA GLY A 58 6.52 27.11 -3.97
C GLY A 58 5.25 27.92 -4.27
N ASP A 59 4.70 27.79 -5.48
CA ASP A 59 3.50 28.49 -5.96
C ASP A 59 2.36 27.48 -6.17
N TRP A 60 1.75 27.10 -5.04
CA TRP A 60 0.76 26.02 -4.96
C TRP A 60 -0.62 26.44 -5.45
N VAL A 61 -0.76 26.77 -6.73
CA VAL A 61 -2.02 27.09 -7.42
C VAL A 61 -2.20 26.17 -8.63
N GLY A 62 -3.44 25.91 -9.03
CA GLY A 62 -3.73 25.08 -10.21
C GLY A 62 -3.17 25.70 -11.48
N ASN A 63 -2.52 24.89 -12.32
CA ASN A 63 -2.02 25.31 -13.63
C ASN A 63 -3.08 25.19 -14.74
N ASP A 64 -2.72 25.60 -15.96
CA ASP A 64 -3.62 25.67 -17.12
C ASP A 64 -4.16 24.30 -17.61
N ARG A 65 -3.59 23.18 -17.13
CA ARG A 65 -4.12 21.83 -17.43
C ARG A 65 -5.31 21.46 -16.57
N TRP A 66 -5.64 22.29 -15.58
CA TRP A 66 -6.77 22.16 -14.67
C TRP A 66 -7.68 23.40 -14.75
N PRO A 67 -8.27 23.71 -15.92
CA PRO A 67 -9.07 24.92 -16.13
C PRO A 67 -10.26 25.08 -15.17
N SER A 68 -10.84 23.99 -14.64
CA SER A 68 -11.90 24.10 -13.61
C SER A 68 -11.36 24.31 -12.19
N GLY A 69 -10.04 24.17 -12.01
CA GLY A 69 -9.35 24.30 -10.74
C GLY A 69 -9.47 23.08 -9.81
N MET A 70 -8.54 23.00 -8.86
CA MET A 70 -8.39 21.82 -7.98
C MET A 70 -9.56 21.61 -7.02
N ARG A 71 -10.28 22.67 -6.65
CA ARG A 71 -11.51 22.55 -5.84
C ARG A 71 -12.59 21.73 -6.56
N ALA A 72 -12.78 21.97 -7.86
CA ALA A 72 -13.76 21.22 -8.65
C ALA A 72 -13.35 19.74 -8.77
N ALA A 73 -12.05 19.46 -8.96
CA ALA A 73 -11.52 18.09 -8.97
C ALA A 73 -11.81 17.36 -7.65
N ALA A 74 -11.55 17.99 -6.50
CA ALA A 74 -11.86 17.41 -5.19
C ALA A 74 -13.36 17.17 -4.98
N GLU A 75 -14.23 18.10 -5.42
CA GLU A 75 -15.68 17.92 -5.38
C GLU A 75 -16.13 16.71 -6.20
N ARG A 76 -15.57 16.51 -7.41
CA ARG A 76 -15.91 15.37 -8.29
C ARG A 76 -15.43 14.03 -7.71
N ILE A 77 -14.20 13.97 -7.16
CA ILE A 77 -13.69 12.77 -6.47
C ILE A 77 -14.64 12.39 -5.32
N ARG A 78 -15.03 13.37 -4.50
CA ARG A 78 -15.93 13.16 -3.35
C ARG A 78 -17.34 12.75 -3.80
N ALA A 79 -17.85 13.29 -4.90
CA ALA A 79 -19.16 12.92 -5.44
C ALA A 79 -19.23 11.43 -5.83
N LEU A 80 -18.11 10.84 -6.26
CA LEU A 80 -18.01 9.39 -6.51
C LEU A 80 -17.77 8.59 -5.22
N GLY A 81 -17.61 9.24 -4.08
CA GLY A 81 -17.43 8.59 -2.77
C GLY A 81 -16.00 8.13 -2.49
N TYR A 82 -15.02 8.69 -3.19
CA TYR A 82 -13.59 8.56 -2.86
C TYR A 82 -13.13 9.75 -2.02
N ARG A 83 -12.06 9.57 -1.25
CA ARG A 83 -11.38 10.66 -0.55
C ARG A 83 -10.46 11.43 -1.52
N PRO A 84 -10.58 12.76 -1.64
CA PRO A 84 -9.65 13.55 -2.44
C PRO A 84 -8.27 13.63 -1.78
N GLY A 85 -7.25 13.19 -2.51
CA GLY A 85 -5.84 13.31 -2.14
C GLY A 85 -5.06 14.26 -3.03
N ILE A 86 -4.10 14.98 -2.46
CA ILE A 86 -3.22 15.89 -3.20
C ILE A 86 -1.75 15.74 -2.77
N TRP A 87 -0.85 15.87 -3.73
CA TRP A 87 0.60 15.86 -3.53
C TRP A 87 1.17 17.28 -3.41
N THR A 88 2.19 17.44 -2.57
CA THR A 88 2.98 18.68 -2.38
C THR A 88 4.42 18.36 -1.98
N CYS A 89 5.34 19.31 -2.13
CA CYS A 89 6.69 19.28 -1.56
C CYS A 89 6.99 20.58 -0.78
N PRO A 90 6.40 20.77 0.41
CA PRO A 90 6.21 22.08 1.05
C PRO A 90 7.50 22.77 1.52
N TYR A 91 8.65 22.09 1.46
CA TYR A 91 9.95 22.67 1.83
C TYR A 91 10.76 23.14 0.63
N LEU A 92 10.23 23.00 -0.58
CA LEU A 92 10.91 23.36 -1.81
C LEU A 92 10.22 24.52 -2.51
N ALA A 93 11.03 25.33 -3.17
CA ALA A 93 10.59 26.38 -4.07
C ALA A 93 11.46 26.35 -5.34
N LYS A 94 10.86 26.57 -6.51
CA LYS A 94 11.60 26.82 -7.74
C LYS A 94 12.28 28.18 -7.68
N ALA A 95 13.41 28.32 -8.36
CA ALA A 95 14.20 29.55 -8.31
C ALA A 95 13.46 30.78 -8.85
N ASP A 96 12.54 30.55 -9.79
CA ASP A 96 11.68 31.51 -10.46
C ASP A 96 10.25 31.56 -9.89
N SER A 97 9.98 30.84 -8.79
CA SER A 97 8.70 30.97 -8.08
C SER A 97 8.52 32.36 -7.47
N GLU A 98 7.28 32.83 -7.42
CA GLU A 98 6.94 34.10 -6.76
C GLU A 98 7.39 34.08 -5.31
N LEU A 99 7.18 32.95 -4.63
CA LEU A 99 7.63 32.75 -3.24
C LEU A 99 9.14 32.99 -3.07
N ALA A 100 9.98 32.44 -3.97
CA ALA A 100 11.43 32.59 -3.86
C ALA A 100 11.91 34.01 -4.21
N VAL A 101 11.22 34.69 -5.14
CA VAL A 101 11.55 36.05 -5.57
C VAL A 101 11.14 37.08 -4.50
N GLU A 102 9.95 36.93 -3.91
CA GLU A 102 9.42 37.85 -2.92
C GLU A 102 10.00 37.64 -1.52
N HIS A 103 10.37 36.40 -1.19
CA HIS A 103 10.90 36.02 0.12
C HIS A 103 12.28 35.33 0.07
N PRO A 104 13.32 35.99 -0.49
CA PRO A 104 14.68 35.43 -0.56
C PRO A 104 15.32 35.19 0.82
N GLU A 105 14.80 35.82 1.87
CA GLU A 105 15.19 35.63 3.27
C GLU A 105 14.64 34.35 3.90
N TRP A 106 13.62 33.72 3.29
CA TRP A 106 13.07 32.44 3.73
C TRP A 106 13.90 31.24 3.26
N LEU A 107 14.79 31.45 2.30
CA LEU A 107 15.59 30.39 1.70
C LEU A 107 16.74 29.97 2.62
N LEU A 108 16.85 28.67 2.85
CA LEU A 108 17.89 28.07 3.66
C LEU A 108 19.26 28.23 2.97
N ARG A 109 20.24 28.67 3.76
CA ARG A 109 21.62 28.91 3.31
C ARG A 109 22.59 27.97 3.98
N LEU A 110 23.73 27.74 3.34
CA LEU A 110 24.92 27.17 3.95
C LEU A 110 25.67 28.24 4.75
N ARG A 111 26.62 27.82 5.60
CA ARG A 111 27.44 28.73 6.41
C ARG A 111 28.29 29.72 5.60
N ASP A 112 28.59 29.39 4.34
CA ASP A 112 29.30 30.29 3.42
C ASP A 112 28.40 31.33 2.75
N GLY A 113 27.08 31.30 3.02
CA GLY A 113 26.08 32.22 2.49
C GLY A 113 25.41 31.76 1.20
N SER A 114 25.90 30.69 0.56
CA SER A 114 25.27 30.09 -0.62
C SER A 114 23.93 29.43 -0.28
N LEU A 115 23.05 29.30 -1.27
CA LEU A 115 21.74 28.66 -1.10
C LEU A 115 21.87 27.14 -1.01
N VAL A 116 21.05 26.52 -0.16
CA VAL A 116 20.88 25.07 -0.17
C VAL A 116 20.06 24.69 -1.41
N ILE A 117 20.61 23.79 -2.23
CA ILE A 117 19.99 23.31 -3.46
C ILE A 117 19.58 21.85 -3.32
N PHE A 118 18.32 21.55 -3.60
CA PHE A 118 17.82 20.18 -3.72
C PHE A 118 17.72 19.77 -5.21
N PRO A 119 18.50 18.76 -5.66
CA PRO A 119 18.60 18.41 -7.09
C PRO A 119 17.50 17.41 -7.49
N MET A 120 16.30 17.91 -7.79
CA MET A 120 15.18 17.08 -8.26
C MET A 120 14.36 17.83 -9.31
N ASN A 121 14.19 17.25 -10.50
CA ASN A 121 13.55 17.95 -11.64
C ASN A 121 14.19 19.34 -11.89
N GLY A 122 15.53 19.43 -11.75
CA GLY A 122 16.30 20.67 -11.74
C GLY A 122 16.75 21.14 -10.34
N PRO A 123 17.40 22.30 -10.23
CA PRO A 123 17.76 22.90 -8.95
C PRO A 123 16.54 23.53 -8.28
N ASN A 124 16.32 23.23 -6.99
CA ASN A 124 15.26 23.85 -6.19
C ASN A 124 15.85 24.42 -4.91
N TYR A 125 15.33 25.56 -4.47
CA TYR A 125 15.69 26.17 -3.20
C TYR A 125 14.92 25.49 -2.07
N VAL A 126 15.56 25.42 -0.90
CA VAL A 126 14.99 24.84 0.30
C VAL A 126 14.50 25.96 1.21
N LEU A 127 13.26 25.91 1.67
CA LEU A 127 12.73 26.84 2.66
C LEU A 127 13.28 26.51 4.05
N ASP A 128 13.52 27.53 4.88
CA ASP A 128 13.96 27.39 6.26
C ASP A 128 12.75 27.42 7.23
N PRO A 129 12.29 26.28 7.77
CA PRO A 129 11.13 26.27 8.66
C PRO A 129 11.37 26.92 10.02
N THR A 130 12.62 27.29 10.34
CA THR A 130 12.93 28.06 11.54
C THR A 130 12.67 29.55 11.37
N PHE A 131 12.52 30.02 10.12
CA PHE A 131 12.06 31.37 9.84
C PHE A 131 10.53 31.46 10.09
N PRO A 132 10.04 32.40 10.92
CA PRO A 132 8.62 32.43 11.31
C PRO A 132 7.62 32.50 10.14
N GLY A 133 7.96 33.24 9.08
CA GLY A 133 7.13 33.37 7.88
C GLY A 133 6.90 32.05 7.15
N VAL A 134 7.88 31.16 7.13
CA VAL A 134 7.79 29.86 6.43
C VAL A 134 6.74 28.95 7.07
N CYS A 135 6.75 28.83 8.40
CA CYS A 135 5.74 28.02 9.09
C CYS A 135 4.33 28.59 8.93
N ALA A 136 4.18 29.93 8.96
CA ALA A 136 2.88 30.57 8.74
C ALA A 136 2.35 30.32 7.33
N PHE A 137 3.23 30.42 6.32
CA PHE A 137 2.91 30.10 4.93
C PHE A 137 2.47 28.64 4.75
N ILE A 138 3.26 27.69 5.27
CA ILE A 138 2.94 26.27 5.19
C ILE A 138 1.59 25.99 5.85
N GLU A 139 1.34 26.52 7.04
CA GLU A 139 0.07 26.32 7.72
C GLU A 139 -1.12 26.88 6.93
N ALA A 140 -0.99 28.08 6.36
CA ALA A 140 -2.02 28.69 5.52
C ALA A 140 -2.27 27.90 4.21
N LEU A 141 -1.19 27.41 3.58
CA LEU A 141 -1.27 26.55 2.41
C LEU A 141 -2.13 25.32 2.70
N TYR A 142 -1.79 24.55 3.73
CA TYR A 142 -2.48 23.30 4.03
C TYR A 142 -3.90 23.52 4.54
N ARG A 143 -4.17 24.65 5.20
CA ARG A 143 -5.53 25.07 5.54
C ARG A 143 -6.37 25.29 4.28
N ARG A 144 -5.88 26.03 3.31
CA ARG A 144 -6.57 26.24 2.03
C ARG A 144 -6.80 24.93 1.28
N LEU A 145 -5.77 24.07 1.16
CA LEU A 145 -5.91 22.78 0.48
C LEU A 145 -6.99 21.90 1.15
N THR A 146 -7.10 21.97 2.48
CA THR A 146 -8.04 21.14 3.24
C THR A 146 -9.43 21.74 3.34
N GLU A 147 -9.55 22.96 3.83
CA GLU A 147 -10.82 23.62 4.16
C GLU A 147 -11.47 24.24 2.91
N ASP A 148 -10.69 24.92 2.06
CA ASP A 148 -11.25 25.64 0.91
C ASP A 148 -11.46 24.70 -0.29
N TRP A 149 -10.48 23.80 -0.55
CA TRP A 149 -10.52 22.89 -1.69
C TRP A 149 -11.09 21.51 -1.34
N GLY A 150 -11.01 21.05 -0.09
CA GLY A 150 -11.60 19.79 0.36
C GLY A 150 -10.69 18.56 0.25
N TYR A 151 -9.37 18.74 0.13
CA TYR A 151 -8.41 17.64 0.14
C TYR A 151 -8.13 17.18 1.58
N THR A 152 -8.41 15.90 1.86
CA THR A 152 -8.31 15.33 3.22
C THR A 152 -7.29 14.20 3.30
N TYR A 153 -6.58 13.94 2.21
CA TYR A 153 -5.38 13.12 2.15
C TYR A 153 -4.24 13.94 1.56
N HIS A 154 -3.15 14.11 2.31
CA HIS A 154 -2.01 14.94 1.91
C HIS A 154 -0.77 14.07 1.78
N LYS A 155 -0.23 13.96 0.57
CA LYS A 155 1.08 13.32 0.32
C LYS A 155 2.16 14.40 0.24
N LEU A 156 3.20 14.24 1.05
CA LEU A 156 4.32 15.17 1.14
C LEU A 156 5.61 14.50 0.69
N ASP A 157 6.23 15.04 -0.34
CA ASP A 157 7.50 14.56 -0.87
C ASP A 157 8.68 15.46 -0.49
N PHE A 158 9.88 14.89 -0.66
CA PHE A 158 11.17 15.59 -0.59
C PHE A 158 11.44 16.32 0.73
N LEU A 159 10.75 15.98 1.81
CA LEU A 159 10.94 16.63 3.11
C LEU A 159 12.37 16.48 3.66
N ARG A 160 13.16 15.52 3.14
CA ARG A 160 14.59 15.41 3.43
C ARG A 160 15.43 16.63 3.08
N ALA A 161 14.97 17.47 2.16
CA ALA A 161 15.72 18.64 1.70
C ALA A 161 16.24 19.52 2.84
N VAL A 162 15.44 19.69 3.90
CA VAL A 162 15.77 20.56 5.05
C VAL A 162 16.89 20.03 5.96
N PHE A 163 17.22 18.73 5.92
CA PHE A 163 18.20 18.13 6.84
C PHE A 163 19.39 17.43 6.17
N MET A 164 19.51 17.47 4.85
CA MET A 164 20.61 16.82 4.11
C MET A 164 21.99 17.45 4.38
N HIS A 165 22.05 18.77 4.53
CA HIS A 165 23.31 19.52 4.64
C HIS A 165 23.70 19.75 6.10
N ARG A 166 24.90 19.31 6.51
CA ARG A 166 25.39 19.43 7.90
C ARG A 166 25.76 20.87 8.27
N ASP A 167 26.11 21.64 7.27
CA ASP A 167 26.51 23.04 7.29
C ASP A 167 25.36 23.99 6.93
N ALA A 168 24.12 23.49 6.90
CA ALA A 168 22.93 24.33 6.87
C ALA A 168 22.95 25.34 8.02
N ALA A 169 22.62 26.58 7.69
CA ALA A 169 22.70 27.74 8.56
C ALA A 169 21.30 28.31 8.78
N PHE A 170 20.50 27.63 9.59
CA PHE A 170 19.13 28.02 9.94
C PHE A 170 19.05 29.42 10.57
N TYR A 171 17.93 30.11 10.35
CA TYR A 171 17.57 31.39 10.96
C TYR A 171 17.62 31.30 12.49
N ASP A 172 16.96 30.29 13.07
CA ASP A 172 17.16 29.94 14.47
C ASP A 172 18.46 29.15 14.65
N ARG A 173 19.51 29.85 15.09
CA ARG A 173 20.85 29.27 15.30
C ARG A 173 20.89 28.19 16.38
N SER A 174 19.86 28.11 17.24
CA SER A 174 19.78 27.08 18.29
C SER A 174 19.11 25.79 17.80
N ALA A 175 18.37 25.85 16.68
CA ALA A 175 17.64 24.71 16.16
C ALA A 175 18.57 23.68 15.51
N THR A 176 18.35 22.42 15.85
CA THR A 176 18.91 21.28 15.12
C THR A 176 18.17 21.08 13.79
N ARG A 177 18.80 20.37 12.85
CA ARG A 177 18.16 19.96 11.57
C ARG A 177 16.86 19.18 11.78
N LEU A 178 16.78 18.40 12.86
CA LEU A 178 15.59 17.62 13.20
C LEU A 178 14.46 18.53 13.71
N GLU A 179 14.77 19.52 14.56
CA GLU A 179 13.79 20.50 15.02
C GLU A 179 13.29 21.37 13.86
N ALA A 180 14.18 21.81 12.96
CA ALA A 180 13.79 22.53 11.75
C ALA A 180 12.82 21.69 10.88
N TYR A 181 13.17 20.42 10.58
CA TYR A 181 12.28 19.50 9.89
C TYR A 181 10.93 19.36 10.58
N ARG A 182 10.93 19.22 11.91
CA ARG A 182 9.71 18.96 12.66
C ARG A 182 8.81 20.18 12.75
N ARG A 183 9.36 21.40 12.91
CA ARG A 183 8.59 22.66 12.94
C ARG A 183 7.73 22.84 11.69
N GLY A 184 8.32 22.57 10.51
CA GLY A 184 7.58 22.61 9.25
C GLY A 184 6.45 21.58 9.21
N LEU A 185 6.69 20.35 9.66
CA LEU A 185 5.69 19.28 9.64
C LEU A 185 4.58 19.50 10.68
N GLU A 186 4.90 20.14 11.80
CA GLU A 186 3.90 20.62 12.76
C GLU A 186 3.04 21.73 12.16
N ALA A 187 3.60 22.61 11.33
CA ALA A 187 2.82 23.60 10.58
C ALA A 187 1.88 22.95 9.56
N VAL A 188 2.35 21.93 8.84
CA VAL A 188 1.49 21.08 7.98
C VAL A 188 0.33 20.52 8.81
N ARG A 189 0.64 19.86 9.94
CA ARG A 189 -0.37 19.20 10.79
C ARG A 189 -1.40 20.19 11.35
N ARG A 190 -0.99 21.41 11.72
CA ARG A 190 -1.93 22.48 12.12
C ARG A 190 -2.80 22.95 10.97
N GLY A 191 -2.26 23.05 9.75
CA GLY A 191 -2.99 23.47 8.56
C GLY A 191 -4.02 22.44 8.08
N ILE A 192 -3.67 21.15 8.06
CA ILE A 192 -4.59 20.08 7.61
C ILE A 192 -5.61 19.67 8.68
N GLY A 193 -5.39 20.06 9.94
CA GLY A 193 -6.23 19.67 11.06
C GLY A 193 -6.02 18.23 11.56
N PRO A 194 -6.77 17.83 12.61
CA PRO A 194 -6.55 16.55 13.29
C PRO A 194 -7.12 15.34 12.54
N SER A 195 -8.01 15.53 11.57
CA SER A 195 -8.73 14.45 10.88
C SER A 195 -8.17 14.11 9.49
N ALA A 196 -7.42 15.02 8.86
CA ALA A 196 -6.83 14.75 7.55
C ALA A 196 -5.66 13.77 7.66
N TYR A 197 -5.53 12.93 6.65
CA TYR A 197 -4.49 11.91 6.58
C TYR A 197 -3.20 12.51 6.02
N LEU A 198 -2.08 12.31 6.71
CA LEU A 198 -0.76 12.81 6.32
C LEU A 198 0.19 11.67 5.94
N SER A 199 0.49 11.56 4.66
CA SER A 199 1.41 10.59 4.09
C SER A 199 2.76 11.23 3.80
N VAL A 200 3.82 10.76 4.46
CA VAL A 200 5.17 11.30 4.28
C VAL A 200 6.01 10.39 3.37
N CYS A 201 6.54 10.97 2.30
CA CYS A 201 7.46 10.32 1.37
C CYS A 201 8.82 11.01 1.41
N GLY A 202 9.87 10.23 1.66
CA GLY A 202 11.24 10.74 1.72
C GLY A 202 11.51 11.73 2.87
N GLY A 203 10.76 11.64 3.97
CA GLY A 203 10.98 12.43 5.19
C GLY A 203 11.82 11.76 6.28
N HIS A 204 12.14 12.48 7.36
CA HIS A 204 12.89 11.94 8.49
C HIS A 204 12.01 11.11 9.41
N TYR A 205 12.29 9.82 9.57
CA TYR A 205 11.47 8.93 10.42
C TYR A 205 11.25 9.49 11.83
N GLY A 206 12.31 9.84 12.55
CA GLY A 206 12.18 10.39 13.90
C GLY A 206 11.46 11.74 13.97
N GLY A 207 11.51 12.52 12.89
CA GLY A 207 10.88 13.85 12.85
C GLY A 207 9.39 13.76 12.58
N SER A 208 8.97 12.73 11.83
CA SER A 208 7.58 12.45 11.47
C SER A 208 6.76 11.79 12.59
N LEU A 209 7.42 11.20 13.60
CA LEU A 209 6.73 10.46 14.66
C LEU A 209 5.69 11.32 15.39
N GLY A 210 4.48 10.76 15.54
CA GLY A 210 3.33 11.42 16.16
C GLY A 210 2.74 12.56 15.34
N LEU A 211 3.21 12.77 14.10
CA LEU A 211 2.68 13.77 13.17
C LEU A 211 2.17 13.15 11.89
N ALA A 212 2.82 12.12 11.34
CA ALA A 212 2.42 11.45 10.10
C ALA A 212 1.56 10.20 10.37
N ASP A 213 0.59 9.95 9.50
CA ASP A 213 -0.23 8.74 9.52
C ASP A 213 0.42 7.60 8.73
N SER A 214 1.21 7.93 7.71
CA SER A 214 2.06 6.98 7.00
C SER A 214 3.43 7.52 6.64
N GLN A 215 4.32 6.58 6.35
CA GLN A 215 5.65 6.85 5.87
C GLN A 215 6.06 5.82 4.81
N ARG A 216 6.61 6.31 3.70
CA ARG A 216 7.21 5.47 2.66
C ARG A 216 8.32 4.60 3.24
N SER A 217 8.25 3.29 3.02
CA SER A 217 9.23 2.32 3.50
C SER A 217 10.43 2.20 2.57
N GLY A 218 10.30 2.50 1.28
CA GLY A 218 11.35 2.24 0.28
C GLY A 218 11.68 3.44 -0.62
N SER A 219 12.54 3.18 -1.59
CA SER A 219 12.72 4.02 -2.79
C SER A 219 11.55 3.83 -3.75
N ASP A 220 11.41 4.75 -4.69
CA ASP A 220 10.41 4.64 -5.75
C ASP A 220 10.57 3.34 -6.55
N VAL A 221 9.44 2.75 -6.92
CA VAL A 221 9.38 1.50 -7.67
C VAL A 221 9.16 1.72 -9.17
N THR A 222 9.42 0.68 -9.94
CA THR A 222 9.20 0.60 -11.39
C THR A 222 8.47 -0.68 -11.69
N ALA A 223 7.71 -0.74 -12.79
CA ALA A 223 7.07 -1.98 -13.24
C ALA A 223 8.02 -2.88 -14.06
N ILE A 224 9.28 -2.99 -13.63
CA ILE A 224 10.38 -3.66 -14.34
C ILE A 224 11.16 -4.49 -13.33
N TRP A 225 11.45 -5.76 -13.65
CA TRP A 225 12.14 -6.65 -12.73
C TRP A 225 13.65 -6.46 -12.69
N ASP A 226 14.31 -6.31 -13.84
CA ASP A 226 15.78 -6.35 -13.93
C ASP A 226 16.45 -4.98 -13.91
N GLU A 227 15.99 -4.02 -14.73
CA GLU A 227 16.69 -2.75 -14.94
C GLU A 227 15.76 -1.52 -14.94
N PRO A 228 15.66 -0.78 -13.81
CA PRO A 228 16.37 -1.00 -12.54
C PRO A 228 15.76 -2.16 -11.73
N PRO A 229 16.55 -2.91 -10.94
CA PRO A 229 16.08 -4.16 -10.36
C PRO A 229 14.98 -3.96 -9.32
N ALA A 230 13.89 -4.71 -9.37
CA ALA A 230 12.77 -4.59 -8.44
C ALA A 230 13.15 -5.08 -7.02
N LEU A 231 13.91 -6.17 -6.93
CA LEU A 231 14.16 -6.90 -5.68
C LEU A 231 14.77 -6.04 -4.54
N PRO A 232 15.73 -5.12 -4.77
CA PRO A 232 16.20 -4.22 -3.72
C PRO A 232 15.10 -3.35 -3.09
N LYS A 233 14.08 -2.93 -3.85
CA LYS A 233 12.96 -2.13 -3.34
C LYS A 233 12.00 -3.00 -2.53
N LEU A 234 11.69 -4.20 -3.01
CA LEU A 234 10.90 -5.19 -2.25
C LEU A 234 11.59 -5.53 -0.91
N LYS A 235 12.91 -5.74 -0.94
CA LYS A 235 13.72 -6.02 0.26
C LYS A 235 13.67 -4.87 1.27
N GLN A 236 13.73 -3.63 0.80
CA GLN A 236 13.57 -2.45 1.66
C GLN A 236 12.22 -2.46 2.38
N ASN A 237 11.13 -2.73 1.66
CA ASN A 237 9.80 -2.84 2.25
C ASN A 237 9.70 -3.95 3.30
N ILE A 238 10.14 -5.17 2.95
CA ILE A 238 10.10 -6.35 3.82
C ILE A 238 10.85 -6.10 5.14
N HIS A 239 12.05 -5.51 5.10
CA HIS A 239 12.82 -5.20 6.31
C HIS A 239 12.27 -4.04 7.14
N ARG A 240 11.28 -3.31 6.65
CA ARG A 240 10.70 -2.13 7.31
C ARG A 240 9.24 -2.31 7.70
N THR A 241 8.68 -3.51 7.52
CA THR A 241 7.37 -3.93 8.04
C THR A 241 7.20 -3.68 9.54
N TRP A 242 8.28 -3.75 10.34
CA TRP A 242 8.25 -3.42 11.76
C TRP A 242 7.84 -1.97 12.07
N MET A 243 7.94 -1.05 11.10
CA MET A 243 7.53 0.35 11.24
C MET A 243 6.02 0.52 11.36
N SER A 244 5.22 -0.51 11.03
CA SER A 244 3.77 -0.57 11.23
C SER A 244 3.30 -0.25 12.65
N ARG A 245 4.15 -0.46 13.66
CA ARG A 245 3.89 -0.05 15.05
C ARG A 245 3.93 1.47 15.28
N LEU A 246 4.42 2.23 14.30
CA LEU A 246 4.64 3.68 14.38
C LEU A 246 3.64 4.46 13.52
N TRP A 247 3.24 3.88 12.38
CA TRP A 247 2.40 4.48 11.34
C TRP A 247 2.02 3.41 10.32
N HIS A 248 1.12 3.71 9.39
CA HIS A 248 0.92 2.84 8.24
C HIS A 248 2.15 2.84 7.33
N VAL A 249 2.64 1.66 6.99
CA VAL A 249 3.76 1.48 6.08
C VAL A 249 3.28 1.70 4.64
N ASP A 250 3.94 2.59 3.90
CA ASP A 250 3.70 2.80 2.47
C ASP A 250 4.80 2.08 1.65
N PRO A 251 4.50 0.93 1.02
CA PRO A 251 5.45 0.15 0.21
C PRO A 251 5.71 0.75 -1.18
N ASP A 252 5.12 1.91 -1.47
CA ASP A 252 4.99 2.51 -2.79
C ASP A 252 4.02 1.76 -3.73
N ALA A 253 3.80 2.31 -4.93
CA ALA A 253 2.71 1.89 -5.80
C ALA A 253 2.85 0.46 -6.37
N MET A 254 1.78 -0.32 -6.30
CA MET A 254 1.59 -1.55 -7.05
C MET A 254 1.28 -1.23 -8.51
N MET A 255 2.13 -1.75 -9.40
CA MET A 255 2.08 -1.55 -10.84
C MET A 255 2.08 -2.93 -11.49
N VAL A 256 0.99 -3.29 -12.16
CA VAL A 256 0.82 -4.62 -12.76
C VAL A 256 0.27 -4.58 -14.19
N ARG A 257 0.05 -3.41 -14.78
CA ARG A 257 -0.20 -3.27 -16.22
C ARG A 257 0.81 -4.01 -17.09
N ARG A 258 0.39 -4.39 -18.30
CA ARG A 258 1.26 -4.79 -19.39
C ARG A 258 1.40 -3.62 -20.36
N ARG A 259 2.61 -3.08 -20.49
CA ARG A 259 2.88 -1.94 -21.37
C ARG A 259 4.33 -1.95 -21.81
N GLU A 260 4.55 -2.28 -23.07
CA GLU A 260 5.88 -2.32 -23.70
C GLU A 260 6.32 -0.93 -24.18
N GLU A 261 5.37 -0.11 -24.63
CA GLU A 261 5.64 1.24 -25.13
C GLU A 261 5.45 2.30 -24.03
N PRO A 262 6.50 3.04 -23.64
CA PRO A 262 6.37 4.07 -22.63
C PRO A 262 5.57 5.25 -23.17
N ILE A 263 5.03 6.07 -22.27
CA ILE A 263 4.55 7.40 -22.65
C ILE A 263 5.79 8.26 -22.98
N ASP A 264 5.67 9.06 -24.05
CA ASP A 264 6.76 9.87 -24.61
C ASP A 264 7.08 11.08 -23.73
N VAL A 265 7.71 10.79 -22.59
CA VAL A 265 8.15 11.76 -21.60
C VAL A 265 9.55 11.38 -21.16
N PRO A 266 10.60 12.14 -21.54
CA PRO A 266 11.99 11.74 -21.30
C PRO A 266 12.33 11.42 -19.84
N SER A 267 11.79 12.17 -18.88
CA SER A 267 12.04 11.97 -17.44
C SER A 267 11.13 10.94 -16.76
N HIS A 268 10.09 10.44 -17.45
CA HIS A 268 9.02 9.62 -16.87
C HIS A 268 8.77 8.30 -17.62
N SER A 269 9.34 8.14 -18.82
CA SER A 269 9.10 7.02 -19.74
C SER A 269 9.19 5.66 -19.05
N ARG A 270 10.23 5.42 -18.25
CA ARG A 270 10.44 4.13 -17.57
C ARG A 270 9.38 3.80 -16.52
N LEU A 271 8.77 4.80 -15.88
CA LEU A 271 7.73 4.58 -14.88
C LEU A 271 6.42 4.12 -15.55
N SER A 272 6.10 4.68 -16.72
CA SER A 272 4.89 4.32 -17.45
C SER A 272 4.88 2.89 -18.01
N LEU A 273 6.04 2.24 -18.14
CA LEU A 273 6.17 0.84 -18.59
C LEU A 273 5.44 -0.14 -17.66
N GLY A 274 5.26 -1.37 -18.16
CA GLY A 274 4.68 -2.50 -17.46
C GLY A 274 5.23 -3.81 -18.00
N LEU A 275 6.43 -4.20 -17.56
CA LEU A 275 7.21 -5.30 -18.13
C LEU A 275 7.24 -6.56 -17.27
N PHE A 276 6.53 -6.55 -16.13
CA PHE A 276 6.47 -7.74 -15.28
C PHE A 276 5.81 -8.91 -15.99
N THR A 277 6.42 -10.09 -15.87
CA THR A 277 5.75 -11.36 -16.15
C THR A 277 4.56 -11.57 -15.21
N ASP A 278 3.70 -12.54 -15.49
CA ASP A 278 2.54 -12.83 -14.62
C ASP A 278 2.96 -13.30 -13.23
N ALA A 279 4.07 -14.03 -13.14
CA ALA A 279 4.65 -14.46 -11.87
C ALA A 279 5.15 -13.27 -11.05
N GLU A 280 5.89 -12.35 -11.70
CA GLU A 280 6.40 -11.13 -11.05
C GLU A 280 5.26 -10.23 -10.60
N ALA A 281 4.23 -10.02 -11.43
CA ALA A 281 3.07 -9.21 -11.07
C ALA A 281 2.31 -9.74 -9.84
N ARG A 282 2.17 -11.08 -9.74
CA ARG A 282 1.63 -11.73 -8.53
C ARG A 282 2.52 -11.47 -7.33
N THR A 283 3.84 -11.59 -7.49
CA THR A 283 4.82 -11.29 -6.42
C THR A 283 4.78 -9.81 -5.98
N ILE A 284 4.54 -8.88 -6.90
CA ILE A 284 4.32 -7.45 -6.55
C ILE A 284 3.02 -7.26 -5.77
N ALA A 285 1.93 -7.95 -6.13
CA ALA A 285 0.72 -7.96 -5.32
C ALA A 285 0.98 -8.52 -3.92
N VAL A 286 1.70 -9.65 -3.82
CA VAL A 286 2.11 -10.22 -2.53
C VAL A 286 2.95 -9.22 -1.72
N ASN A 287 3.83 -8.43 -2.36
CA ASN A 287 4.61 -7.40 -1.67
C ASN A 287 3.74 -6.31 -1.01
N GLN A 288 2.61 -5.95 -1.62
CA GLN A 288 1.64 -5.03 -0.99
C GLN A 288 1.00 -5.66 0.25
N TYR A 289 0.55 -6.90 0.11
CA TYR A 289 -0.06 -7.64 1.22
C TYR A 289 0.88 -7.79 2.41
N VAL A 290 2.14 -8.18 2.17
CA VAL A 290 3.10 -8.41 3.26
C VAL A 290 3.50 -7.14 4.00
N GLY A 291 3.40 -5.97 3.34
CA GLY A 291 3.59 -4.67 3.99
C GLY A 291 2.58 -4.45 5.11
N GLY A 292 1.35 -4.94 4.93
CA GLY A 292 0.25 -4.84 5.91
C GLY A 292 -0.19 -3.42 6.26
N GLY A 293 0.39 -2.42 5.61
CA GLY A 293 0.07 -1.01 5.76
C GLY A 293 -0.83 -0.54 4.63
N MET A 294 -0.48 0.59 4.04
CA MET A 294 -1.20 1.16 2.91
C MET A 294 -1.08 0.28 1.68
N VAL A 295 -2.10 0.33 0.82
CA VAL A 295 -2.05 -0.25 -0.52
C VAL A 295 -2.05 0.88 -1.52
N CYS A 296 -0.87 1.31 -1.94
CA CYS A 296 -0.72 2.30 -2.99
C CYS A 296 -0.71 1.59 -4.35
N PHE A 297 -1.34 2.15 -5.36
CA PHE A 297 -1.34 1.63 -6.73
C PHE A 297 -1.53 2.75 -7.75
N THR A 298 -1.32 2.46 -9.03
CA THR A 298 -1.29 3.47 -10.09
C THR A 298 -1.56 2.83 -11.44
N GLU A 299 -2.70 3.10 -12.05
CA GLU A 299 -3.05 2.57 -13.36
C GLU A 299 -4.10 3.43 -14.05
N LYS A 300 -4.11 3.41 -15.39
CA LYS A 300 -5.25 3.83 -16.20
C LYS A 300 -6.18 2.62 -16.41
N PHE A 301 -7.17 2.47 -15.53
CA PHE A 301 -7.96 1.23 -15.43
C PHE A 301 -8.78 0.88 -16.68
N CYS A 302 -9.13 1.86 -17.51
CA CYS A 302 -9.84 1.60 -18.77
C CYS A 302 -8.98 0.85 -19.80
N GLU A 303 -7.65 0.89 -19.67
CA GLU A 303 -6.69 0.23 -20.57
C GLU A 303 -6.14 -1.10 -20.00
N MET A 304 -6.50 -1.47 -18.77
CA MET A 304 -5.92 -2.64 -18.10
C MET A 304 -6.51 -3.97 -18.57
N ASP A 305 -5.64 -4.96 -18.74
CA ASP A 305 -6.04 -6.36 -18.87
C ASP A 305 -6.84 -6.82 -17.64
N SER A 306 -7.93 -7.54 -17.88
CA SER A 306 -8.84 -7.99 -16.81
C SER A 306 -8.17 -8.87 -15.75
N ASP A 307 -7.19 -9.69 -16.14
CA ASP A 307 -6.46 -10.57 -15.23
C ASP A 307 -5.45 -9.82 -14.36
N ARG A 308 -4.81 -8.77 -14.90
CA ARG A 308 -3.94 -7.87 -14.10
C ARG A 308 -4.77 -7.00 -13.17
N LYS A 309 -5.90 -6.46 -13.65
CA LYS A 309 -6.85 -5.72 -12.82
C LYS A 309 -7.38 -6.58 -11.65
N ALA A 310 -7.56 -7.88 -11.85
CA ALA A 310 -7.99 -8.79 -10.80
C ALA A 310 -7.02 -8.86 -9.61
N LEU A 311 -5.72 -8.60 -9.80
CA LEU A 311 -4.73 -8.68 -8.72
C LEU A 311 -5.00 -7.67 -7.58
N TYR A 312 -5.65 -6.53 -7.85
CA TYR A 312 -5.94 -5.52 -6.83
C TYR A 312 -6.92 -6.01 -5.76
N ARG A 313 -7.85 -6.90 -6.11
CA ARG A 313 -8.82 -7.45 -5.14
C ARG A 313 -8.17 -8.32 -4.08
N HIS A 314 -6.98 -8.85 -4.38
CA HIS A 314 -6.24 -9.71 -3.48
C HIS A 314 -5.58 -8.97 -2.32
N VAL A 315 -5.50 -7.63 -2.41
CA VAL A 315 -4.80 -6.77 -1.44
C VAL A 315 -5.66 -5.62 -0.90
N ILE A 316 -6.81 -5.33 -1.53
CA ILE A 316 -7.73 -4.27 -1.09
C ILE A 316 -9.01 -4.91 -0.51
N PRO A 317 -9.40 -4.57 0.73
CA PRO A 317 -8.74 -3.61 1.62
C PRO A 317 -7.49 -4.20 2.31
N SER A 318 -6.62 -3.35 2.85
CA SER A 318 -5.50 -3.80 3.68
C SER A 318 -5.98 -4.62 4.88
N VAL A 319 -5.25 -5.69 5.20
CA VAL A 319 -5.46 -6.48 6.43
C VAL A 319 -5.00 -5.77 7.70
N ASN A 320 -4.33 -4.62 7.59
CA ASN A 320 -3.73 -3.90 8.71
C ASN A 320 -2.84 -4.78 9.61
N ALA A 321 -2.19 -5.76 9.01
CA ALA A 321 -1.36 -6.76 9.68
C ALA A 321 -0.05 -6.92 8.90
N PRO A 322 1.08 -6.35 9.37
CA PRO A 322 2.37 -6.49 8.71
C PRO A 322 2.85 -7.95 8.77
N SER A 323 3.59 -8.39 7.76
CA SER A 323 4.24 -9.70 7.83
C SER A 323 5.55 -9.62 8.61
N ARG A 324 5.80 -10.65 9.42
CA ARG A 324 7.08 -10.93 10.04
C ARG A 324 7.89 -11.87 9.16
N SER A 325 9.10 -11.48 8.79
CA SER A 325 10.03 -12.38 8.12
C SER A 325 10.55 -13.44 9.10
N LEU A 326 10.47 -14.71 8.71
CA LEU A 326 10.99 -15.85 9.45
C LEU A 326 12.46 -16.14 9.12
N ASP A 327 12.92 -15.65 7.97
CA ASP A 327 14.28 -15.76 7.44
C ASP A 327 14.93 -14.37 7.28
N TYR A 328 14.84 -13.54 8.33
CA TYR A 328 15.22 -12.12 8.28
C TYR A 328 16.65 -11.86 7.76
N PHE A 329 17.58 -12.80 7.99
CA PHE A 329 18.98 -12.69 7.55
C PHE A 329 19.29 -13.47 6.26
N ALA A 330 18.27 -13.83 5.48
CA ALA A 330 18.46 -14.48 4.19
C ALA A 330 19.40 -13.64 3.29
N PRO A 331 20.36 -14.27 2.59
CA PRO A 331 21.45 -13.56 1.92
C PRO A 331 20.95 -12.63 0.79
N ARG A 332 19.96 -13.09 0.00
CA ARG A 332 19.41 -12.32 -1.12
C ARG A 332 18.31 -11.38 -0.63
N CYS A 333 17.18 -11.92 -0.22
CA CYS A 333 16.03 -11.22 0.32
C CYS A 333 15.23 -12.21 1.18
N PRO A 334 14.59 -11.80 2.29
CA PRO A 334 13.73 -12.72 3.00
C PRO A 334 12.61 -13.27 2.12
N SER A 335 12.35 -14.56 2.24
CA SER A 335 11.50 -15.35 1.36
C SER A 335 10.35 -16.03 2.10
N LEU A 336 10.38 -16.07 3.43
CA LEU A 336 9.34 -16.66 4.27
C LEU A 336 8.72 -15.55 5.13
N LEU A 337 7.53 -15.09 4.73
CA LEU A 337 6.87 -13.92 5.30
C LEU A 337 5.54 -14.34 5.93
N ARG A 338 5.47 -14.30 7.26
CA ARG A 338 4.30 -14.73 8.03
C ARG A 338 3.44 -13.55 8.44
N THR A 339 2.16 -13.60 8.10
CA THR A 339 1.14 -12.63 8.53
C THR A 339 0.17 -13.31 9.48
N LEU A 340 -0.06 -12.72 10.66
CA LEU A 340 -1.16 -13.13 11.54
C LEU A 340 -2.42 -12.41 11.07
N VAL A 341 -3.42 -13.17 10.60
CA VAL A 341 -4.69 -12.62 10.13
C VAL A 341 -5.69 -12.65 11.26
N GLN A 342 -6.16 -11.46 11.64
CA GLN A 342 -7.30 -11.27 12.53
C GLN A 342 -8.55 -11.07 11.67
N PRO A 343 -9.45 -12.06 11.55
CA PRO A 343 -10.63 -11.93 10.70
C PRO A 343 -11.57 -10.83 11.21
N VAL A 344 -12.26 -10.17 10.29
CA VAL A 344 -13.32 -9.20 10.63
C VAL A 344 -14.55 -9.87 11.25
N SER A 345 -14.82 -11.13 10.89
CA SER A 345 -15.89 -11.91 11.51
C SER A 345 -15.50 -12.35 12.93
N PRO A 346 -16.35 -12.09 13.95
CA PRO A 346 -16.13 -12.60 15.30
C PRO A 346 -16.34 -14.12 15.41
N ASP A 347 -16.92 -14.76 14.40
CA ASP A 347 -17.20 -16.21 14.41
C ASP A 347 -15.97 -17.04 14.01
N LEU A 348 -14.91 -16.40 13.50
CA LEU A 348 -13.72 -17.06 13.01
C LEU A 348 -12.55 -16.84 13.97
N ALA A 349 -11.85 -17.92 14.31
CA ALA A 349 -10.59 -17.83 15.02
C ALA A 349 -9.48 -17.25 14.10
N PRO A 350 -8.45 -16.59 14.65
CA PRO A 350 -7.31 -16.13 13.86
C PRO A 350 -6.56 -17.28 13.18
N TRP A 351 -5.92 -16.98 12.06
CA TRP A 351 -5.03 -17.90 11.33
C TRP A 351 -3.78 -17.17 10.86
N VAL A 352 -2.85 -17.90 10.25
CA VAL A 352 -1.68 -17.28 9.62
C VAL A 352 -1.73 -17.47 8.11
N THR A 353 -1.22 -16.49 7.39
CA THR A 353 -0.80 -16.68 6.00
C THR A 353 0.72 -16.64 5.93
N VAL A 354 1.32 -17.51 5.12
CA VAL A 354 2.75 -17.50 4.85
C VAL A 354 2.96 -17.28 3.36
N ALA A 355 3.54 -16.14 3.00
CA ALA A 355 4.04 -15.90 1.66
C ALA A 355 5.43 -16.53 1.51
N VAL A 356 5.59 -17.34 0.46
CA VAL A 356 6.84 -18.01 0.10
C VAL A 356 7.28 -17.50 -1.26
N CYS A 357 8.42 -16.83 -1.34
CA CYS A 357 8.90 -16.19 -2.57
C CYS A 357 10.10 -16.93 -3.18
N ASN A 358 10.06 -17.17 -4.49
CA ASN A 358 11.22 -17.59 -5.26
C ASN A 358 11.93 -16.37 -5.83
N TRP A 359 13.04 -15.97 -5.22
CA TRP A 359 13.83 -14.84 -5.72
C TRP A 359 14.77 -15.22 -6.86
N ASP A 360 14.89 -16.51 -7.20
CA ASP A 360 15.80 -16.97 -8.24
C ASP A 360 15.23 -16.73 -9.65
N ASP A 361 16.15 -16.61 -10.61
CA ASP A 361 15.86 -16.34 -12.02
C ASP A 361 15.46 -17.64 -12.77
N GLU A 362 15.35 -18.75 -12.04
CA GLU A 362 14.91 -20.06 -12.50
C GLU A 362 13.77 -20.57 -11.61
N PRO A 363 12.88 -21.44 -12.13
CA PRO A 363 11.91 -22.14 -11.30
C PRO A 363 12.59 -22.96 -10.19
N ARG A 364 11.96 -23.00 -9.02
CA ARG A 364 12.47 -23.71 -7.83
C ARG A 364 11.36 -24.47 -7.13
N GLU A 365 11.63 -25.74 -6.81
CA GLU A 365 10.82 -26.50 -5.85
C GLU A 365 10.87 -25.83 -4.48
N ARG A 366 9.70 -25.63 -3.86
CA ARG A 366 9.55 -25.02 -2.55
C ARG A 366 8.65 -25.88 -1.64
N THR A 367 8.95 -25.80 -0.36
CA THR A 367 8.15 -26.41 0.71
C THR A 367 7.94 -25.37 1.81
N LEU A 368 6.83 -25.49 2.54
CA LEU A 368 6.58 -24.74 3.76
C LEU A 368 6.68 -25.69 4.95
N VAL A 369 7.68 -25.50 5.80
CA VAL A 369 7.77 -26.22 7.08
C VAL A 369 6.90 -25.53 8.11
N LEU A 370 5.97 -26.26 8.73
CA LEU A 370 5.11 -25.76 9.82
C LEU A 370 5.92 -25.70 11.13
N SER A 371 6.94 -24.85 11.16
CA SER A 371 7.84 -24.67 12.29
C SER A 371 7.15 -23.95 13.46
N ASP A 372 7.81 -23.94 14.62
CA ASP A 372 7.33 -23.20 15.79
C ASP A 372 7.08 -21.73 15.50
N GLN A 373 7.91 -21.11 14.64
CA GLN A 373 7.75 -19.71 14.26
C GLN A 373 6.56 -19.47 13.32
N VAL A 374 6.19 -20.45 12.49
CA VAL A 374 4.96 -20.40 11.67
C VAL A 374 3.73 -20.52 12.57
N LEU A 375 3.80 -21.42 13.56
CA LEU A 375 2.67 -21.81 14.40
C LEU A 375 2.55 -21.01 15.72
N GLU A 376 3.39 -20.01 15.97
CA GLU A 376 3.54 -19.34 17.28
C GLU A 376 2.22 -18.87 17.91
N ASP A 377 1.30 -18.33 17.10
CA ASP A 377 0.01 -17.80 17.55
C ASP A 377 -1.16 -18.77 17.36
N LEU A 378 -0.89 -20.00 16.94
CA LEU A 378 -1.92 -21.00 16.61
C LEU A 378 -1.99 -22.08 17.68
N ALA A 379 -3.18 -22.28 18.23
CA ALA A 379 -3.47 -23.37 19.15
C ALA A 379 -3.69 -24.70 18.41
N GLY A 380 -3.48 -25.83 19.09
CA GLY A 380 -3.74 -27.16 18.55
C GLY A 380 -2.50 -27.91 18.06
N GLU A 381 -2.72 -29.14 17.59
CA GLU A 381 -1.66 -30.07 17.18
C GLU A 381 -1.66 -30.37 15.68
N ARG A 382 -2.79 -30.15 15.00
CA ARG A 382 -3.00 -30.40 13.58
C ARG A 382 -3.45 -29.13 12.88
N PHE A 383 -2.88 -28.89 11.71
CA PHE A 383 -3.05 -27.66 10.95
C PHE A 383 -3.34 -27.95 9.49
N LEU A 384 -4.39 -27.34 8.96
CA LEU A 384 -4.65 -27.33 7.53
C LEU A 384 -3.70 -26.35 6.85
N ALA A 385 -3.20 -26.70 5.66
CA ALA A 385 -2.49 -25.78 4.78
C ALA A 385 -3.19 -25.68 3.42
N TYR A 386 -3.56 -24.48 2.99
CA TYR A 386 -4.23 -24.22 1.72
C TYR A 386 -3.47 -23.15 0.92
N GLU A 387 -3.19 -23.39 -0.35
CA GLU A 387 -2.42 -22.47 -1.20
C GLU A 387 -3.34 -21.68 -2.13
N PHE A 388 -3.16 -20.35 -2.11
CA PHE A 388 -4.06 -19.40 -2.75
C PHE A 388 -4.04 -19.46 -4.28
N PHE A 389 -2.88 -19.43 -4.96
CA PHE A 389 -2.91 -19.30 -6.42
C PHE A 389 -3.39 -20.56 -7.15
N SER A 390 -3.08 -21.73 -6.60
CA SER A 390 -3.54 -23.03 -7.10
C SER A 390 -4.93 -23.39 -6.59
N GLN A 391 -5.44 -22.69 -5.56
CA GLN A 391 -6.72 -22.96 -4.90
C GLN A 391 -6.82 -24.41 -4.40
N ARG A 392 -5.72 -24.93 -3.83
CA ARG A 392 -5.61 -26.34 -3.40
C ARG A 392 -5.36 -26.48 -1.91
N LEU A 393 -6.04 -27.45 -1.31
CA LEU A 393 -5.65 -28.01 -0.03
C LEU A 393 -4.34 -28.80 -0.20
N LEU A 394 -3.30 -28.40 0.52
CA LEU A 394 -2.01 -29.09 0.55
C LEU A 394 -2.05 -30.32 1.46
N GLY A 395 -2.86 -30.26 2.52
CA GLY A 395 -3.05 -31.35 3.47
C GLY A 395 -3.31 -30.88 4.89
N VAL A 396 -3.29 -31.85 5.82
CA VAL A 396 -3.34 -31.64 7.27
C VAL A 396 -1.98 -32.07 7.83
N PHE A 397 -1.32 -31.18 8.54
CA PHE A 397 0.06 -31.33 8.98
C PHE A 397 0.20 -31.13 10.49
N GLY A 398 1.18 -31.81 11.08
CA GLY A 398 1.66 -31.59 12.43
C GLY A 398 2.78 -30.55 12.51
N ARG A 399 3.16 -30.20 13.74
CA ARG A 399 4.31 -29.32 14.01
C ARG A 399 5.60 -29.92 13.46
N GLY A 400 6.35 -29.13 12.69
CA GLY A 400 7.61 -29.53 12.06
C GLY A 400 7.46 -30.28 10.74
N GLU A 401 6.25 -30.66 10.33
CA GLU A 401 6.03 -31.29 9.03
C GLU A 401 6.10 -30.27 7.88
N ALA A 402 6.37 -30.76 6.67
CA ALA A 402 6.56 -29.94 5.48
C ALA A 402 5.39 -30.10 4.51
N ALA A 403 4.73 -28.99 4.19
CA ALA A 403 3.74 -28.90 3.13
C ALA A 403 4.42 -28.63 1.78
N PRO A 404 4.25 -29.49 0.77
CA PRO A 404 4.84 -29.28 -0.55
C PRO A 404 4.09 -28.19 -1.31
N LEU A 405 4.81 -27.18 -1.80
CA LEU A 405 4.24 -26.12 -2.67
C LEU A 405 4.44 -26.43 -4.15
N GLY A 406 5.38 -27.35 -4.46
CA GLY A 406 5.79 -27.65 -5.83
C GLY A 406 6.78 -26.62 -6.37
N THR A 407 6.96 -26.64 -7.69
CA THR A 407 7.80 -25.68 -8.41
C THR A 407 7.12 -24.30 -8.47
N LEU A 408 7.72 -23.30 -7.84
CA LEU A 408 7.41 -21.89 -8.10
C LEU A 408 8.20 -21.42 -9.32
N PRO A 409 7.61 -20.64 -10.23
CA PRO A 409 8.33 -20.07 -11.37
C PRO A 409 9.42 -19.11 -10.89
N ALA A 410 10.35 -18.75 -11.79
CA ALA A 410 11.29 -17.66 -11.56
C ALA A 410 10.53 -16.42 -11.07
N HIS A 411 11.02 -15.79 -10.01
CA HIS A 411 10.42 -14.59 -9.41
C HIS A 411 8.97 -14.77 -8.88
N GLY A 412 8.48 -16.02 -8.84
CA GLY A 412 7.13 -16.35 -8.40
C GLY A 412 6.97 -16.37 -6.89
N SER A 413 5.72 -16.47 -6.45
CA SER A 413 5.36 -16.57 -5.03
C SER A 413 4.16 -17.49 -4.83
N ALA A 414 4.02 -17.99 -3.60
CA ALA A 414 2.84 -18.68 -3.09
C ALA A 414 2.35 -17.99 -1.82
N VAL A 415 1.05 -18.06 -1.55
CA VAL A 415 0.47 -17.60 -0.28
C VAL A 415 -0.31 -18.75 0.32
N VAL A 416 0.12 -19.21 1.51
CA VAL A 416 -0.44 -20.39 2.16
C VAL A 416 -1.17 -19.99 3.43
N LYS A 417 -2.46 -20.30 3.54
CA LYS A 417 -3.20 -20.20 4.80
C LYS A 417 -2.88 -21.42 5.64
N VAL A 418 -2.51 -21.19 6.89
CA VAL A 418 -2.35 -22.24 7.90
C VAL A 418 -3.30 -21.94 9.06
N LEU A 419 -4.19 -22.89 9.35
CA LEU A 419 -5.17 -22.77 10.44
C LEU A 419 -5.26 -24.07 11.25
N PRO A 420 -5.52 -23.99 12.57
CA PRO A 420 -5.81 -25.16 13.40
C PRO A 420 -7.04 -25.92 12.90
N TRP A 421 -6.99 -27.25 12.93
CA TRP A 421 -8.15 -28.08 12.64
C TRP A 421 -8.08 -29.43 13.35
N ASP A 422 -9.12 -29.75 14.12
CA ASP A 422 -9.22 -30.98 14.90
C ASP A 422 -9.68 -32.19 14.08
N GLY A 423 -10.17 -31.96 12.85
CA GLY A 423 -10.73 -33.01 12.01
C GLY A 423 -12.16 -33.41 12.35
N HIS A 424 -12.84 -32.66 13.24
CA HIS A 424 -14.18 -32.99 13.72
C HIS A 424 -15.23 -31.93 13.39
N THR A 425 -14.83 -30.67 13.23
CA THR A 425 -15.75 -29.57 12.94
C THR A 425 -15.49 -29.00 11.54
N PRO A 426 -16.53 -28.72 10.72
CA PRO A 426 -16.33 -28.01 9.47
C PRO A 426 -15.71 -26.63 9.68
N ALA A 427 -14.87 -26.20 8.75
CA ALA A 427 -14.19 -24.90 8.85
C ALA A 427 -14.16 -24.17 7.50
N LEU A 428 -14.11 -22.83 7.56
CA LEU A 428 -13.83 -22.01 6.39
C LEU A 428 -12.37 -22.21 5.98
N LEU A 429 -12.16 -22.87 4.84
CA LEU A 429 -10.82 -23.09 4.31
C LEU A 429 -10.32 -21.82 3.64
N ALA A 430 -11.02 -21.29 2.63
CA ALA A 430 -10.58 -20.09 1.93
C ALA A 430 -11.69 -19.39 1.15
N THR A 431 -11.40 -18.16 0.75
CA THR A 431 -12.03 -17.44 -0.37
C THR A 431 -10.97 -17.18 -1.44
N ASP A 432 -11.37 -17.01 -2.70
CA ASP A 432 -10.46 -16.63 -3.80
C ASP A 432 -10.36 -15.09 -4.01
N LEU A 433 -11.03 -14.32 -3.16
CA LEU A 433 -11.09 -12.87 -3.28
C LEU A 433 -9.82 -12.22 -2.73
N HIS A 434 -9.48 -12.41 -1.46
CA HIS A 434 -8.37 -11.72 -0.80
C HIS A 434 -7.25 -12.69 -0.39
N PHE A 435 -5.98 -12.25 -0.39
CA PHE A 435 -4.86 -13.11 0.06
C PHE A 435 -4.98 -13.55 1.53
N SER A 436 -5.78 -12.85 2.33
CA SER A 436 -6.14 -13.28 3.69
C SER A 436 -7.05 -14.51 3.72
N MET A 437 -7.69 -14.88 2.60
CA MET A 437 -8.57 -16.05 2.47
C MET A 437 -9.73 -16.05 3.47
N GLY A 438 -10.50 -14.96 3.45
CA GLY A 438 -11.70 -14.73 4.28
C GLY A 438 -11.52 -13.71 5.40
N GLY A 439 -10.30 -13.19 5.58
CA GLY A 439 -9.98 -12.31 6.71
C GLY A 439 -10.66 -10.94 6.65
N VAL A 440 -10.96 -10.42 5.46
CA VAL A 440 -11.51 -9.06 5.29
C VAL A 440 -12.92 -9.04 4.74
N GLU A 441 -13.34 -10.12 4.07
CA GLU A 441 -14.57 -10.20 3.31
C GLU A 441 -15.63 -11.13 3.91
N VAL A 442 -15.28 -12.05 4.82
CA VAL A 442 -16.27 -12.89 5.50
C VAL A 442 -16.72 -12.19 6.77
N ALA A 443 -17.98 -11.77 6.80
CA ALA A 443 -18.56 -10.99 7.90
C ALA A 443 -19.23 -11.85 8.97
N ALA A 444 -19.72 -13.03 8.60
CA ALA A 444 -20.29 -14.02 9.51
C ALA A 444 -20.03 -15.43 8.96
N CYS A 445 -19.80 -16.39 9.85
CA CYS A 445 -19.56 -17.77 9.46
C CYS A 445 -19.99 -18.74 10.56
N ARG A 446 -20.77 -19.76 10.23
CA ARG A 446 -21.26 -20.74 11.19
C ARG A 446 -21.05 -22.15 10.65
N ALA A 447 -20.38 -22.98 11.44
CA ALA A 447 -20.29 -24.40 11.23
C ALA A 447 -21.52 -25.12 11.81
N GLU A 448 -22.08 -26.03 11.02
CA GLU A 448 -23.10 -27.02 11.35
C GLU A 448 -22.49 -28.41 11.09
N ASP A 449 -23.11 -29.51 11.55
CA ASP A 449 -22.51 -30.85 11.41
C ASP A 449 -22.24 -31.26 9.95
N ASP A 450 -23.10 -30.84 9.02
CA ASP A 450 -23.06 -31.20 7.60
C ASP A 450 -22.97 -29.98 6.66
N ALA A 451 -22.80 -28.77 7.20
CA ALA A 451 -22.77 -27.55 6.41
C ALA A 451 -21.91 -26.43 7.02
N LEU A 452 -21.45 -25.53 6.17
CA LEU A 452 -20.88 -24.25 6.55
C LEU A 452 -21.72 -23.15 5.89
N ARG A 453 -22.22 -22.20 6.69
CA ARG A 453 -23.02 -21.06 6.22
C ARG A 453 -22.36 -19.77 6.61
N GLY A 454 -22.58 -18.72 5.84
CA GLY A 454 -22.04 -17.42 6.21
C GLY A 454 -22.42 -16.32 5.25
N ARG A 455 -21.86 -15.14 5.51
CA ARG A 455 -22.11 -13.93 4.74
C ARG A 455 -20.81 -13.26 4.33
N LEU A 456 -20.73 -12.86 3.07
CA LEU A 456 -19.69 -12.01 2.50
C LEU A 456 -20.09 -10.53 2.55
N GLU A 457 -19.12 -9.67 2.85
CA GLU A 457 -19.20 -8.22 2.74
C GLU A 457 -17.99 -7.72 1.95
N THR A 458 -18.22 -7.33 0.70
CA THR A 458 -17.17 -6.83 -0.19
C THR A 458 -17.72 -5.76 -1.13
N GLY A 459 -16.89 -4.75 -1.44
CA GLY A 459 -17.18 -3.76 -2.47
C GLY A 459 -16.83 -4.21 -3.89
N TRP A 460 -16.17 -5.37 -4.03
CA TRP A 460 -15.77 -5.91 -5.33
C TRP A 460 -16.96 -6.52 -6.06
N ARG A 461 -17.18 -6.12 -7.31
CA ARG A 461 -18.13 -6.79 -8.24
C ARG A 461 -17.48 -8.02 -8.86
N TYR A 462 -17.17 -9.03 -8.04
CA TYR A 462 -16.49 -10.25 -8.44
C TYR A 462 -17.22 -11.49 -7.90
N PRO A 463 -17.44 -12.56 -8.71
CA PRO A 463 -17.97 -13.81 -8.18
C PRO A 463 -16.95 -14.47 -7.26
N VAL A 464 -17.27 -14.60 -5.97
CA VAL A 464 -16.33 -15.12 -4.96
C VAL A 464 -16.53 -16.62 -4.79
N SER A 465 -15.47 -17.41 -5.00
CA SER A 465 -15.45 -18.82 -4.60
C SER A 465 -15.15 -18.92 -3.10
N VAL A 466 -16.04 -19.58 -2.37
CA VAL A 466 -15.89 -19.88 -0.95
C VAL A 466 -15.69 -21.38 -0.80
N THR A 467 -14.59 -21.78 -0.17
CA THR A 467 -14.20 -23.18 0.04
C THR A 467 -14.25 -23.51 1.52
N ALA A 468 -14.95 -24.60 1.86
CA ALA A 468 -15.00 -25.17 3.19
C ALA A 468 -14.30 -26.53 3.23
N VAL A 469 -13.86 -26.90 4.42
CA VAL A 469 -13.35 -28.24 4.73
C VAL A 469 -14.29 -28.93 5.71
N PHE A 470 -14.50 -30.22 5.51
CA PHE A 470 -15.35 -31.08 6.32
C PHE A 470 -14.55 -32.31 6.79
N PRO A 471 -14.87 -32.84 7.98
CA PRO A 471 -14.41 -34.16 8.39
C PRO A 471 -14.79 -35.23 7.36
N GLY A 472 -13.94 -36.20 7.11
CA GLY A 472 -14.16 -37.34 6.22
C GLY A 472 -14.09 -38.65 7.00
N GLY A 473 -15.05 -39.55 6.78
CA GLY A 473 -15.05 -40.91 7.34
C GLY A 473 -14.77 -41.01 8.84
N ALA A 474 -14.27 -42.17 9.29
CA ALA A 474 -13.84 -42.41 10.67
C ALA A 474 -12.40 -41.94 10.95
N ASP A 475 -11.60 -41.73 9.90
CA ASP A 475 -10.16 -41.43 10.00
C ASP A 475 -9.83 -39.93 9.97
N GLY A 476 -10.84 -39.06 9.85
CA GLY A 476 -10.67 -37.60 9.86
C GLY A 476 -9.99 -37.05 8.60
N GLU A 477 -10.18 -37.68 7.45
CA GLU A 477 -9.68 -37.17 6.16
C GLU A 477 -10.34 -35.82 5.82
N ALA A 478 -9.59 -34.88 5.26
CA ALA A 478 -10.13 -33.58 4.88
C ALA A 478 -10.89 -33.68 3.55
N GLN A 479 -12.19 -33.45 3.56
CA GLN A 479 -13.01 -33.30 2.35
C GLN A 479 -13.27 -31.82 2.10
N THR A 480 -13.14 -31.36 0.86
CA THR A 480 -13.41 -29.94 0.51
C THR A 480 -14.65 -29.82 -0.35
N ALA A 481 -15.38 -28.73 -0.18
CA ALA A 481 -16.45 -28.32 -1.06
C ALA A 481 -16.41 -26.81 -1.23
N SER A 482 -16.82 -26.34 -2.40
CA SER A 482 -16.84 -24.91 -2.72
C SER A 482 -18.17 -24.50 -3.34
N VAL A 483 -18.54 -23.24 -3.11
CA VAL A 483 -19.65 -22.58 -3.80
C VAL A 483 -19.16 -21.24 -4.32
N THR A 484 -19.70 -20.81 -5.47
CA THR A 484 -19.44 -19.47 -6.01
C THR A 484 -20.61 -18.56 -5.67
N VAL A 485 -20.33 -17.46 -4.97
CA VAL A 485 -21.29 -16.41 -4.64
C VAL A 485 -21.25 -15.35 -5.73
N PRO A 486 -22.35 -15.13 -6.49
CA PRO A 486 -22.39 -14.12 -7.54
C PRO A 486 -22.20 -12.69 -7.01
N PRO A 487 -21.72 -11.73 -7.85
CA PRO A 487 -21.66 -10.32 -7.47
C PRO A 487 -23.01 -9.78 -6.98
N GLY A 488 -23.04 -9.18 -5.80
CA GLY A 488 -24.24 -8.60 -5.20
C GLY A 488 -25.03 -9.56 -4.31
N GLU A 489 -24.84 -10.87 -4.44
CA GLU A 489 -25.25 -11.83 -3.43
C GLU A 489 -24.25 -11.82 -2.27
N ARG A 490 -24.73 -12.17 -1.08
CA ARG A 490 -23.91 -12.09 0.15
C ARG A 490 -23.89 -13.39 0.93
N GLU A 491 -24.98 -14.15 0.90
CA GLU A 491 -25.09 -15.38 1.68
C GLU A 491 -24.46 -16.55 0.93
N PHE A 492 -23.81 -17.46 1.66
CA PHE A 492 -23.36 -18.73 1.14
C PHE A 492 -23.75 -19.88 2.06
N ALA A 493 -23.94 -21.06 1.47
CA ALA A 493 -24.14 -22.30 2.19
C ALA A 493 -23.43 -23.42 1.42
N ILE A 494 -22.46 -24.05 2.07
CA ILE A 494 -21.67 -25.14 1.53
C ILE A 494 -22.05 -26.39 2.31
N ARG A 495 -22.47 -27.45 1.63
CA ARG A 495 -22.77 -28.73 2.26
C ARG A 495 -21.58 -29.66 2.14
N ARG A 496 -21.44 -30.55 3.12
CA ARG A 496 -20.50 -31.66 3.07
C ARG A 496 -20.74 -32.47 1.78
N PRO A 497 -19.68 -32.83 1.03
CA PRO A 497 -19.81 -33.74 -0.10
C PRO A 497 -20.51 -35.05 0.31
N ALA A 498 -21.36 -35.59 -0.56
CA ALA A 498 -21.81 -36.97 -0.40
C ALA A 498 -20.59 -37.88 -0.58
N GLY A 499 -20.28 -38.66 0.45
CA GLY A 499 -19.13 -39.58 0.49
C GLY A 499 -19.24 -40.75 -0.47
#